data_AF-A0A1X7HCD8-F1
#
_entry.id   AF-A0A1X7HCD8-F1
#
_cell.length_a   1.000
_cell.length_b   1.000
_cell.length_c   1.000
_cell.angle_alpha   90.00
_cell.angle_beta   90.00
_cell.angle_gamma   90.00
#
_symmetry.space_group_name_H-M   'P 1'
#
loop_
_entity.id
_entity.type
_entity.pdbx_description
1 polymer ?
#
loop_
_entity_poly.entity_id
_entity_poly.type
_entity_poly.pdbx_seq_one_letter_code
_entity_poly.pdbx_strand_id
1 'polypeptide(L)'
;MSTVHMLVGIPGSGKSHYAKELCKRQRAAHVATDSIRNRLFGSESKQKNTYAVFNEAFAEIDHALQTGRNVVFDATNVSRNRRFKFLKRFKDVPVECHVCITPYEIVRERIQARKRRIDDKIITKYAKNFEFPVLGEGFHAVHIVHTPGEVMIERTELEKHLAGSSDHNELFDYLSKSPYFRVMLGYDQENPHHSKTLSEHTYAVLEYINVCYEGEDLLAMQLAALFHDAGKPFCKVWKENRGYYSYFGHEHVSAAMACHVLKELGYDQDFILKVVNIVSFHMEILHGGDAGASKIYHLLGEDLLAQMYFFAEADTFAK
;
A
#
# COMPACT_ATOMS: atom_id res chain seq x y z
N MET A 1 -9.31 -14.56 25.01
CA MET A 1 -10.08 -14.45 23.75
C MET A 1 -9.12 -14.76 22.62
N SER A 2 -9.50 -15.59 21.64
CA SER A 2 -8.63 -15.92 20.50
C SER A 2 -8.57 -14.77 19.52
N THR A 3 -7.43 -14.58 18.85
CA THR A 3 -7.20 -13.53 17.85
C THR A 3 -6.92 -14.16 16.49
N VAL A 4 -7.44 -13.54 15.43
CA VAL A 4 -7.04 -13.84 14.06
C VAL A 4 -5.99 -12.82 13.60
N HIS A 5 -4.81 -13.30 13.25
CA HIS A 5 -3.77 -12.50 12.60
C HIS A 5 -3.86 -12.69 11.09
N MET A 6 -4.39 -11.70 10.38
CA MET A 6 -4.51 -11.70 8.92
C MET A 6 -3.21 -11.20 8.30
N LEU A 7 -2.57 -12.02 7.48
CA LEU A 7 -1.44 -11.56 6.66
C LEU A 7 -1.96 -10.88 5.40
N VAL A 8 -1.37 -9.74 5.06
CA VAL A 8 -1.69 -8.98 3.85
C VAL A 8 -0.40 -8.65 3.10
N GLY A 9 -0.39 -8.83 1.77
CA GLY A 9 0.74 -8.43 0.93
C GLY A 9 0.82 -9.23 -0.36
N ILE A 10 1.60 -8.74 -1.32
CA ILE A 10 1.73 -9.36 -2.64
C ILE A 10 2.52 -10.69 -2.59
N PRO A 11 2.35 -11.63 -3.55
CA PRO A 11 3.21 -12.80 -3.65
C PRO A 11 4.70 -12.40 -3.62
N GLY A 12 5.53 -13.16 -2.89
CA GLY A 12 6.96 -12.82 -2.74
C GLY A 12 7.30 -11.87 -1.59
N SER A 13 6.32 -11.20 -0.97
CA SER A 13 6.54 -10.25 0.15
C SER A 13 6.96 -10.87 1.49
N GLY A 14 7.29 -12.16 1.54
CA GLY A 14 7.74 -12.82 2.77
C GLY A 14 6.64 -13.30 3.74
N LYS A 15 5.35 -13.09 3.43
CA LYS A 15 4.20 -13.53 4.27
C LYS A 15 4.36 -14.93 4.87
N SER A 16 4.57 -15.96 4.04
CA SER A 16 4.63 -17.34 4.53
C SER A 16 5.87 -17.64 5.37
N HIS A 17 6.93 -16.83 5.27
CA HIS A 17 8.05 -16.90 6.20
C HIS A 17 7.65 -16.30 7.55
N TYR A 18 7.13 -15.08 7.54
CA TYR A 18 6.61 -14.39 8.72
C TYR A 18 5.50 -15.19 9.44
N ALA A 19 4.63 -15.87 8.68
CA ALA A 19 3.55 -16.72 9.18
C ALA A 19 4.06 -17.79 10.15
N LYS A 20 5.20 -18.42 9.82
CA LYS A 20 5.79 -19.49 10.64
C LYS A 20 6.26 -18.97 11.99
N GLU A 21 6.89 -17.79 11.99
CA GLU A 21 7.36 -17.13 13.20
C GLU A 21 6.18 -16.67 14.06
N LEU A 22 5.19 -16.02 13.43
CA LEU A 22 3.99 -15.54 14.10
C LEU A 22 3.17 -16.69 14.70
N CYS A 23 3.06 -17.83 14.00
CA CYS A 23 2.38 -19.02 14.53
C CYS A 23 3.01 -19.53 15.82
N LYS A 24 4.34 -19.55 15.90
CA LYS A 24 5.05 -19.95 17.12
C LYS A 24 4.81 -18.94 18.24
N ARG A 25 4.99 -17.66 17.94
CA ARG A 25 4.89 -16.56 18.91
C ARG A 25 3.49 -16.44 19.51
N GLN A 26 2.45 -16.62 18.69
CA GLN A 26 1.04 -16.51 19.08
C GLN A 26 0.39 -17.85 19.43
N ARG A 27 1.14 -18.96 19.41
CA ARG A 27 0.62 -20.34 19.56
C ARG A 27 -0.57 -20.62 18.64
N ALA A 28 -0.52 -20.09 17.42
CA ALA A 28 -1.65 -20.09 16.50
C ALA A 28 -1.72 -21.35 15.61
N ALA A 29 -2.89 -21.62 15.06
CA ALA A 29 -3.05 -22.49 13.91
C ALA A 29 -2.69 -21.71 12.62
N HIS A 30 -1.98 -22.36 11.70
CA HIS A 30 -1.64 -21.76 10.40
C HIS A 30 -2.70 -22.18 9.37
N VAL A 31 -3.49 -21.21 8.89
CA VAL A 31 -4.49 -21.43 7.83
C VAL A 31 -3.99 -20.75 6.56
N ALA A 32 -3.46 -21.53 5.63
CA ALA A 32 -2.85 -21.02 4.40
C ALA A 32 -3.64 -21.44 3.16
N THR A 33 -4.11 -20.45 2.39
CA THR A 33 -4.95 -20.72 1.19
C THR A 33 -4.21 -21.50 0.10
N ASP A 34 -2.90 -21.32 -0.05
CA ASP A 34 -2.11 -22.10 -1.00
C ASP A 34 -2.00 -23.57 -0.56
N SER A 35 -1.75 -23.85 0.73
CA SER A 35 -1.75 -25.23 1.27
C SER A 35 -3.10 -25.91 1.10
N ILE A 36 -4.20 -25.20 1.37
CA ILE A 36 -5.57 -25.70 1.16
C ILE A 36 -5.82 -25.98 -0.32
N ARG A 37 -5.42 -25.08 -1.22
CA ARG A 37 -5.56 -25.27 -2.66
C ARG A 37 -4.79 -26.51 -3.14
N ASN A 38 -3.59 -26.75 -2.60
CA ASN A 38 -2.83 -27.96 -2.89
C ASN A 38 -3.57 -29.22 -2.42
N ARG A 39 -4.10 -29.23 -1.18
CA ARG A 39 -4.86 -30.35 -0.62
C ARG A 39 -6.12 -30.67 -1.45
N LEU A 40 -6.86 -29.66 -1.88
CA LEU A 40 -8.12 -29.83 -2.60
C LEU A 40 -7.95 -30.21 -4.08
N PHE A 41 -6.91 -29.70 -4.76
CA PHE A 41 -6.82 -29.79 -6.23
C PHE A 41 -5.52 -30.41 -6.76
N GLY A 42 -4.64 -30.86 -5.85
CA GLY A 42 -3.31 -31.41 -6.16
C GLY A 42 -2.34 -30.40 -6.77
N SER A 43 -2.69 -29.10 -6.76
CA SER A 43 -1.82 -28.03 -7.22
C SER A 43 -2.28 -26.67 -6.72
N GLU A 44 -1.33 -25.91 -6.20
CA GLU A 44 -1.48 -24.50 -5.84
C GLU A 44 -1.71 -23.56 -7.04
N SER A 45 -1.57 -24.03 -8.29
CA SER A 45 -1.70 -23.23 -9.51
C SER A 45 -3.09 -23.20 -10.12
N LYS A 46 -3.99 -24.10 -9.72
CA LYS A 46 -5.36 -24.13 -10.23
C LYS A 46 -6.18 -23.02 -9.56
N GLN A 47 -6.43 -21.93 -10.27
CA GLN A 47 -7.29 -20.82 -9.78
C GLN A 47 -8.80 -21.14 -9.83
N LYS A 48 -9.19 -22.29 -10.42
CA LYS A 48 -10.58 -22.77 -10.40
C LYS A 48 -11.01 -23.01 -8.95
N ASN A 49 -12.26 -22.67 -8.63
CA ASN A 49 -12.91 -22.91 -7.34
C ASN A 49 -12.28 -22.19 -6.13
N THR A 50 -11.91 -20.91 -6.31
CA THR A 50 -11.47 -20.04 -5.20
C THR A 50 -12.47 -20.03 -4.03
N TYR A 51 -13.77 -20.10 -4.32
CA TYR A 51 -14.82 -20.20 -3.29
C TYR A 51 -14.65 -21.41 -2.37
N ALA A 52 -14.33 -22.60 -2.93
CA ALA A 52 -14.11 -23.81 -2.14
C ALA A 52 -12.88 -23.67 -1.22
N VAL A 53 -11.80 -23.06 -1.70
CA VAL A 53 -10.59 -22.80 -0.90
C VAL A 53 -10.90 -21.89 0.29
N PHE A 54 -11.65 -20.80 0.07
CA PHE A 54 -11.99 -19.88 1.14
C PHE A 54 -13.01 -20.47 2.13
N ASN A 55 -13.97 -21.28 1.67
CA ASN A 55 -14.89 -21.98 2.57
C ASN A 55 -14.15 -22.94 3.50
N GLU A 56 -13.22 -23.71 2.95
CA GLU A 56 -12.37 -24.61 3.73
C GLU A 56 -11.49 -23.82 4.71
N ALA A 57 -10.89 -22.71 4.27
CA ALA A 57 -10.13 -21.83 5.14
C ALA A 57 -11.00 -21.31 6.30
N PHE A 58 -12.22 -20.86 6.02
CA PHE A 58 -13.12 -20.37 7.06
C PHE A 58 -13.51 -21.48 8.05
N ALA A 59 -13.73 -22.71 7.59
CA ALA A 59 -13.98 -23.86 8.46
C ALA A 59 -12.78 -24.17 9.38
N GLU A 60 -11.55 -24.13 8.85
CA GLU A 60 -10.34 -24.31 9.65
C GLU A 60 -10.16 -23.19 10.70
N ILE A 61 -10.47 -21.95 10.33
CA ILE A 61 -10.44 -20.80 11.24
C ILE A 61 -11.48 -20.99 12.36
N ASP A 62 -12.73 -21.29 12.01
CA ASP A 62 -13.82 -21.48 12.98
C ASP A 62 -13.48 -22.59 13.99
N HIS A 63 -12.96 -23.73 13.52
CA HIS A 63 -12.54 -24.83 14.38
C HIS A 63 -11.39 -24.44 15.33
N ALA A 64 -10.38 -23.72 14.83
CA ALA A 64 -9.28 -23.24 15.67
C ALA A 64 -9.78 -22.24 16.74
N LEU A 65 -10.70 -21.34 16.38
CA LEU A 65 -11.25 -20.38 17.32
C LEU A 65 -12.13 -21.05 18.40
N GLN A 66 -12.96 -22.03 18.02
CA GLN A 66 -13.79 -22.83 18.94
C GLN A 66 -12.96 -23.60 19.97
N THR A 67 -11.74 -24.01 19.59
CA THR A 67 -10.80 -24.71 20.48
C THR A 67 -9.91 -23.74 21.28
N GLY A 68 -10.21 -22.43 21.26
CA GLY A 68 -9.48 -21.42 22.03
C GLY A 68 -8.09 -21.07 21.49
N ARG A 69 -7.82 -21.39 20.21
CA ARG A 69 -6.51 -21.17 19.58
C ARG A 69 -6.53 -19.92 18.70
N ASN A 70 -5.44 -19.15 18.72
CA ASN A 70 -5.21 -18.07 17.77
C ASN A 70 -5.06 -18.63 16.35
N VAL A 71 -5.22 -17.77 15.36
CA VAL A 71 -5.12 -18.15 13.94
C VAL A 71 -4.17 -17.19 13.23
N VAL A 72 -3.28 -17.72 12.40
CA VAL A 72 -2.60 -16.93 11.36
C VAL A 72 -3.23 -17.29 10.02
N PHE A 73 -3.92 -16.33 9.42
CA PHE A 73 -4.55 -16.48 8.12
C PHE A 73 -3.60 -15.98 7.02
N ASP A 74 -2.93 -16.92 6.34
CA ASP A 74 -1.96 -16.67 5.27
C ASP A 74 -2.62 -16.74 3.89
N ALA A 75 -2.94 -15.57 3.37
CA ALA A 75 -3.39 -15.35 2.00
C ALA A 75 -2.83 -14.00 1.49
N THR A 76 -3.05 -13.69 0.22
CA THR A 76 -2.60 -12.39 -0.32
C THR A 76 -3.37 -11.21 0.25
N ASN A 77 -4.69 -11.36 0.44
CA ASN A 77 -5.58 -10.38 1.09
C ASN A 77 -5.44 -8.93 0.59
N VAL A 78 -5.05 -8.73 -0.67
CA VAL A 78 -4.75 -7.40 -1.24
C VAL A 78 -5.98 -6.52 -1.48
N SER A 79 -7.18 -7.11 -1.56
CA SER A 79 -8.41 -6.37 -1.83
C SER A 79 -9.17 -6.03 -0.54
N ARG A 80 -9.46 -4.74 -0.35
CA ARG A 80 -10.23 -4.19 0.77
C ARG A 80 -11.63 -4.80 0.84
N ASN A 81 -12.32 -4.95 -0.28
CA ASN A 81 -13.65 -5.58 -0.30
C ASN A 81 -13.63 -7.02 0.28
N ARG A 82 -12.59 -7.79 -0.03
CA ARG A 82 -12.44 -9.16 0.51
C ARG A 82 -12.13 -9.13 2.01
N ARG A 83 -11.29 -8.19 2.46
CA ARG A 83 -11.00 -8.00 3.89
C ARG A 83 -12.25 -7.58 4.67
N PHE A 84 -13.06 -6.66 4.15
CA PHE A 84 -14.35 -6.30 4.73
C PHE A 84 -15.30 -7.50 4.89
N LYS A 85 -15.42 -8.34 3.86
CA LYS A 85 -16.24 -9.56 3.95
C LYS A 85 -15.73 -10.52 5.03
N PHE A 86 -14.42 -10.63 5.17
CA PHE A 86 -13.79 -11.42 6.23
C PHE A 86 -14.10 -10.82 7.62
N LEU A 87 -13.85 -9.53 7.81
CA LEU A 87 -14.08 -8.84 9.09
C LEU A 87 -15.56 -8.90 9.50
N LYS A 88 -16.48 -8.77 8.55
CA LYS A 88 -17.92 -8.96 8.81
C LYS A 88 -18.27 -10.37 9.28
N ARG A 89 -17.60 -11.41 8.74
CA ARG A 89 -17.80 -12.80 9.17
C ARG A 89 -17.28 -13.03 10.60
N PHE A 90 -16.13 -12.45 10.94
CA PHE A 90 -15.46 -12.62 12.23
C PHE A 90 -15.63 -11.38 13.13
N LYS A 91 -16.78 -10.70 13.06
CA LYS A 91 -17.02 -9.42 13.74
C LYS A 91 -16.86 -9.47 15.27
N ASP A 92 -17.07 -10.64 15.86
CA ASP A 92 -17.01 -10.87 17.31
C ASP A 92 -15.63 -11.38 17.77
N VAL A 93 -14.64 -11.40 16.86
CA VAL A 93 -13.28 -11.89 17.11
C VAL A 93 -12.30 -10.76 16.78
N PRO A 94 -11.33 -10.45 17.67
CA PRO A 94 -10.30 -9.48 17.32
C PRO A 94 -9.49 -9.96 16.12
N VAL A 95 -9.41 -9.11 15.08
CA VAL A 95 -8.60 -9.37 13.89
C VAL A 95 -7.49 -8.36 13.81
N GLU A 96 -6.24 -8.82 13.85
CA GLU A 96 -5.06 -7.97 13.65
C GLU A 96 -4.52 -8.15 12.22
N CYS A 97 -4.29 -7.04 11.53
CA CYS A 97 -3.71 -7.02 10.20
C CYS A 97 -2.18 -6.95 10.27
N HIS A 98 -1.49 -7.78 9.50
CA HIS A 98 -0.03 -7.81 9.38
C HIS A 98 0.36 -7.52 7.93
N VAL A 99 0.70 -6.27 7.65
CA VAL A 99 0.98 -5.75 6.31
C VAL A 99 2.43 -6.03 5.94
N CYS A 100 2.64 -7.05 5.13
CA CYS A 100 3.97 -7.46 4.66
C CYS A 100 4.41 -6.59 3.48
N ILE A 101 5.20 -5.56 3.80
CA ILE A 101 5.78 -4.60 2.86
C ILE A 101 7.19 -5.03 2.49
N THR A 102 7.45 -5.08 1.19
CA THR A 102 8.74 -5.49 0.63
C THR A 102 8.96 -4.70 -0.66
N PRO A 103 10.15 -4.11 -0.88
CA PRO A 103 10.52 -3.50 -2.15
C PRO A 103 10.22 -4.41 -3.34
N TYR A 104 9.70 -3.83 -4.43
CA TYR A 104 9.26 -4.61 -5.58
C TYR A 104 10.39 -5.43 -6.20
N GLU A 105 11.60 -4.87 -6.32
CA GLU A 105 12.74 -5.60 -6.87
C GLU A 105 13.13 -6.82 -6.02
N ILE A 106 13.10 -6.70 -4.68
CA ILE A 106 13.31 -7.85 -3.78
C ILE A 106 12.19 -8.90 -3.98
N VAL A 107 10.95 -8.46 -4.19
CA VAL A 107 9.84 -9.38 -4.50
C VAL A 107 10.10 -10.14 -5.80
N ARG A 108 10.57 -9.47 -6.84
CA ARG A 108 10.90 -10.09 -8.13
C ARG A 108 12.04 -11.10 -7.99
N GLU A 109 13.14 -10.72 -7.34
CA GLU A 109 14.27 -11.62 -7.08
C GLU A 109 13.83 -12.88 -6.35
N ARG A 110 13.05 -12.71 -5.27
CA ARG A 110 12.48 -13.82 -4.49
C ARG A 110 11.57 -14.72 -5.32
N ILE A 111 10.89 -14.21 -6.34
CA ILE A 111 10.02 -15.02 -7.20
C ILE A 111 10.82 -15.70 -8.31
N GLN A 112 11.81 -15.02 -8.90
CA GLN A 112 12.69 -15.59 -9.93
C GLN A 112 13.53 -16.75 -9.39
N ALA A 113 13.94 -16.67 -8.12
CA ALA A 113 14.64 -17.74 -7.41
C ALA A 113 13.76 -18.96 -7.06
N ARG A 114 12.43 -18.87 -7.15
CA ARG A 114 11.55 -20.00 -6.87
C ARG A 114 11.56 -21.00 -8.01
N LYS A 115 11.54 -22.30 -7.66
CA LYS A 115 11.30 -23.40 -8.61
C LYS A 115 10.03 -23.16 -9.45
N ARG A 116 8.99 -22.62 -8.82
CA ARG A 116 7.75 -22.21 -9.48
C ARG A 116 7.81 -20.70 -9.76
N ARG A 117 8.00 -20.35 -11.04
CA ARG A 117 7.97 -18.96 -11.50
C ARG A 117 6.53 -18.47 -11.60
N ILE A 118 6.28 -17.26 -11.10
CA ILE A 118 5.05 -16.51 -11.33
C ILE A 118 5.40 -15.46 -12.39
N ASP A 119 4.57 -15.29 -13.40
CA ASP A 119 4.76 -14.28 -14.44
C ASP A 119 4.80 -12.87 -13.80
N ASP A 120 5.79 -12.06 -14.17
CA ASP A 120 5.96 -10.67 -13.70
C ASP A 120 4.66 -9.87 -13.87
N LYS A 121 3.89 -10.08 -14.95
CA LYS A 121 2.59 -9.42 -15.17
C LYS A 121 1.59 -9.69 -14.05
N ILE A 122 1.62 -10.89 -13.45
CA ILE A 122 0.74 -11.26 -12.34
C ILE A 122 1.18 -10.52 -11.06
N ILE A 123 2.49 -10.41 -10.82
CA ILE A 123 3.04 -9.71 -9.65
C ILE A 123 2.75 -8.21 -9.76
N THR A 124 2.98 -7.62 -10.94
CA THR A 124 2.61 -6.24 -11.26
C THR A 124 1.12 -6.01 -11.01
N LYS A 125 0.26 -6.94 -11.46
CA LYS A 125 -1.18 -6.86 -11.17
C LYS A 125 -1.46 -6.85 -9.66
N TYR A 126 -0.80 -7.70 -8.88
CA TYR A 126 -0.96 -7.68 -7.41
C TYR A 126 -0.51 -6.36 -6.79
N ALA A 127 0.63 -5.79 -7.22
CA ALA A 127 1.12 -4.51 -6.73
C ALA A 127 0.15 -3.36 -7.06
N LYS A 128 -0.33 -3.30 -8.32
CA LYS A 128 -1.29 -2.29 -8.79
C LYS A 128 -2.70 -2.41 -8.20
N ASN A 129 -3.00 -3.50 -7.50
CA ASN A 129 -4.32 -3.73 -6.86
C ASN A 129 -4.18 -3.94 -5.35
N PHE A 130 -3.04 -3.54 -4.78
CA PHE A 130 -2.79 -3.68 -3.36
C PHE A 130 -3.38 -2.49 -2.59
N GLU A 131 -4.67 -2.59 -2.27
CA GLU A 131 -5.36 -1.61 -1.45
C GLU A 131 -4.79 -1.68 -0.02
N PHE A 132 -4.03 -0.65 0.39
CA PHE A 132 -3.37 -0.63 1.69
C PHE A 132 -4.40 -0.78 2.83
N PRO A 133 -4.19 -1.69 3.81
CA PRO A 133 -5.12 -1.88 4.91
C PRO A 133 -5.18 -0.69 5.86
N VAL A 134 -6.38 -0.29 6.26
CA VAL A 134 -6.59 0.81 7.21
C VAL A 134 -7.39 0.34 8.41
N LEU A 135 -7.18 0.99 9.56
CA LEU A 135 -7.82 0.59 10.82
C LEU A 135 -9.36 0.58 10.71
N GLY A 136 -9.94 1.58 10.05
CA GLY A 136 -11.39 1.71 9.85
C GLY A 136 -12.03 0.65 8.95
N GLU A 137 -11.26 -0.30 8.39
CA GLU A 137 -11.87 -1.52 7.82
C GLU A 137 -12.54 -2.39 8.90
N GLY A 138 -12.17 -2.20 10.18
CA GLY A 138 -12.63 -2.98 11.33
C GLY A 138 -11.54 -3.85 11.95
N PHE A 139 -10.27 -3.57 11.68
CA PHE A 139 -9.16 -4.26 12.32
C PHE A 139 -9.01 -3.80 13.78
N HIS A 140 -8.61 -4.72 14.65
CA HIS A 140 -8.22 -4.39 16.03
C HIS A 140 -6.88 -3.66 16.08
N ALA A 141 -5.95 -4.04 15.21
CA ALA A 141 -4.66 -3.37 15.03
C ALA A 141 -4.12 -3.61 13.61
N VAL A 142 -3.27 -2.71 13.14
CA VAL A 142 -2.51 -2.85 11.90
C VAL A 142 -1.03 -2.83 12.24
N HIS A 143 -0.29 -3.83 11.80
CA HIS A 143 1.14 -3.99 12.05
C HIS A 143 1.89 -3.95 10.73
N ILE A 144 2.91 -3.10 10.62
CA ILE A 144 3.80 -3.09 9.45
C ILE A 144 4.88 -4.16 9.63
N VAL A 145 4.87 -5.16 8.75
CA VAL A 145 5.90 -6.20 8.66
C VAL A 145 6.80 -5.87 7.48
N HIS A 146 7.93 -5.24 7.76
CA HIS A 146 8.79 -4.64 6.76
C HIS A 146 10.00 -5.51 6.47
N THR A 147 10.27 -5.73 5.18
CA THR A 147 11.56 -6.25 4.70
C THR A 147 12.48 -5.06 4.44
N PRO A 148 13.66 -5.00 5.07
CA PRO A 148 14.61 -3.92 4.84
C PRO A 148 15.08 -3.82 3.38
N GLY A 149 15.45 -2.61 2.96
CA GLY A 149 15.97 -2.28 1.65
C GLY A 149 16.55 -0.86 1.61
N GLU A 150 17.59 -0.66 0.81
CA GLU A 150 18.28 0.63 0.75
C GLU A 150 17.42 1.72 0.09
N VAL A 151 17.34 2.89 0.74
CA VAL A 151 16.59 4.07 0.23
C VAL A 151 17.49 5.21 -0.20
N MET A 152 18.77 5.23 0.22
CA MET A 152 19.80 6.19 -0.21
C MET A 152 19.53 7.67 0.12
N ILE A 153 18.64 7.92 1.07
CA ILE A 153 18.33 9.25 1.63
C ILE A 153 18.19 9.13 3.15
N GLU A 154 18.46 10.23 3.86
CA GLU A 154 18.40 10.33 5.31
C GLU A 154 17.23 11.20 5.76
N ARG A 155 16.64 10.87 6.91
CA ARG A 155 15.46 11.56 7.44
C ARG A 155 15.74 13.03 7.73
N THR A 156 16.83 13.30 8.44
CA THR A 156 17.21 14.65 8.88
C THR A 156 17.43 15.59 7.70
N GLU A 157 18.09 15.13 6.64
CA GLU A 157 18.31 15.96 5.45
C GLU A 157 17.04 16.12 4.62
N LEU A 158 16.19 15.08 4.53
CA LEU A 158 14.87 15.21 3.89
C LEU A 158 14.01 16.27 4.59
N GLU A 159 13.91 16.20 5.92
CA GLU A 159 13.13 17.17 6.70
C GLU A 159 13.70 18.60 6.58
N LYS A 160 15.03 18.77 6.46
CA LYS A 160 15.62 20.10 6.19
C LYS A 160 15.21 20.66 4.83
N HIS A 161 15.22 19.84 3.79
CA HIS A 161 14.74 20.27 2.47
C HIS A 161 13.25 20.64 2.49
N LEU A 162 12.43 19.88 3.23
CA LEU A 162 10.99 20.13 3.37
C LEU A 162 10.66 21.36 4.24
N ALA A 163 11.45 21.63 5.28
CA ALA A 163 11.29 22.80 6.13
C ALA A 163 11.89 24.08 5.51
N GLY A 164 12.85 23.92 4.60
CA GLY A 164 13.53 25.02 3.90
C GLY A 164 12.78 25.53 2.68
N SER A 165 13.32 26.58 2.08
CA SER A 165 12.86 27.13 0.80
C SER A 165 13.58 26.49 -0.39
N SER A 166 13.89 25.19 -0.32
CA SER A 166 14.58 24.51 -1.41
C SER A 166 13.73 24.55 -2.66
N ASP A 167 14.33 24.97 -3.77
CA ASP A 167 13.68 24.93 -5.06
C ASP A 167 13.57 23.48 -5.59
N HIS A 168 12.88 23.31 -6.73
CA HIS A 168 12.72 22.01 -7.37
C HIS A 168 14.06 21.31 -7.62
N ASN A 169 15.08 22.03 -8.08
CA ASN A 169 16.36 21.45 -8.46
C ASN A 169 17.12 20.99 -7.22
N GLU A 170 17.20 21.83 -6.18
CA GLU A 170 17.84 21.45 -4.92
C GLU A 170 17.19 20.22 -4.29
N LEU A 171 15.86 20.19 -4.25
CA LEU A 171 15.12 19.08 -3.68
C LEU A 171 15.33 17.79 -4.49
N PHE A 172 15.20 17.84 -5.82
CA PHE A 172 15.30 16.63 -6.64
C PHE A 172 16.75 16.18 -6.88
N ASP A 173 17.75 17.06 -6.79
CA ASP A 173 19.16 16.66 -6.72
C ASP A 173 19.43 15.79 -5.48
N TYR A 174 18.78 16.12 -4.36
CA TYR A 174 18.82 15.27 -3.17
C TYR A 174 17.98 14.00 -3.31
N LEU A 175 16.69 14.12 -3.66
CA LEU A 175 15.76 12.99 -3.72
C LEU A 175 16.20 11.94 -4.74
N SER A 176 16.77 12.34 -5.89
CA SER A 176 17.22 11.43 -6.94
C SER A 176 18.37 10.50 -6.53
N LYS A 177 18.99 10.71 -5.37
CA LYS A 177 19.86 9.70 -4.74
C LYS A 177 19.10 8.41 -4.47
N SER A 178 17.82 8.51 -4.09
CA SER A 178 16.92 7.39 -3.91
C SER A 178 16.38 6.85 -5.24
N PRO A 179 16.39 5.52 -5.46
CA PRO A 179 15.80 4.95 -6.68
C PRO A 179 14.29 5.21 -6.79
N TYR A 180 13.60 5.42 -5.67
CA TYR A 180 12.15 5.69 -5.62
C TYR A 180 11.77 7.04 -6.21
N PHE A 181 12.65 8.04 -6.11
CA PHE A 181 12.42 9.39 -6.64
C PHE A 181 13.23 9.67 -7.92
N ARG A 182 14.38 9.01 -8.12
CA ARG A 182 15.21 9.17 -9.32
C ARG A 182 14.42 9.00 -10.61
N VAL A 183 13.50 8.02 -10.63
CA VAL A 183 12.66 7.71 -11.79
C VAL A 183 11.62 8.79 -12.11
N MET A 184 11.40 9.75 -11.22
CA MET A 184 10.45 10.85 -11.40
C MET A 184 11.08 12.05 -12.10
N LEU A 185 12.39 12.26 -11.91
CA LEU A 185 13.11 13.42 -12.46
C LEU A 185 13.09 13.39 -13.99
N GLY A 186 12.49 14.40 -14.60
CA GLY A 186 12.36 14.51 -16.06
C GLY A 186 11.42 13.48 -16.70
N TYR A 187 10.62 12.76 -15.90
CA TYR A 187 9.71 11.75 -16.43
C TYR A 187 8.54 12.40 -17.16
N ASP A 188 8.50 12.24 -18.48
CA ASP A 188 7.36 12.63 -19.32
C ASP A 188 6.18 11.67 -19.10
N GLN A 189 5.09 12.25 -18.60
CA GLN A 189 3.87 11.54 -18.31
C GLN A 189 3.10 11.13 -19.59
N GLU A 190 3.45 11.69 -20.75
CA GLU A 190 2.90 11.33 -22.07
C GLU A 190 1.37 11.17 -22.05
N ASN A 191 0.70 12.11 -21.38
CA ASN A 191 -0.74 12.13 -21.18
C ASN A 191 -1.25 13.56 -21.36
N PRO A 192 -2.26 13.79 -22.22
CA PRO A 192 -2.70 15.13 -22.61
C PRO A 192 -3.25 15.97 -21.45
N HIS A 193 -3.52 15.36 -20.30
CA HIS A 193 -3.99 16.05 -19.09
C HIS A 193 -2.85 16.56 -18.19
N HIS A 194 -1.59 16.43 -18.61
CA HIS A 194 -0.43 16.87 -17.85
C HIS A 194 0.49 17.74 -18.72
N SER A 195 0.83 18.92 -18.19
CA SER A 195 1.76 19.86 -18.83
C SER A 195 3.20 19.76 -18.26
N LYS A 196 3.33 19.19 -17.06
CA LYS A 196 4.58 19.09 -16.29
C LYS A 196 5.13 17.66 -16.32
N THR A 197 6.46 17.55 -16.21
CA THR A 197 7.09 16.29 -15.84
C THR A 197 6.62 15.85 -14.44
N LEU A 198 6.83 14.58 -14.11
CA LEU A 198 6.37 14.03 -12.83
C LEU A 198 6.99 14.75 -11.62
N SER A 199 8.30 15.04 -11.65
CA SER A 199 8.98 15.76 -10.56
C SER A 199 8.50 17.20 -10.42
N GLU A 200 8.27 17.90 -11.53
CA GLU A 200 7.75 19.27 -11.53
C GLU A 200 6.32 19.34 -10.98
N HIS A 201 5.45 18.40 -11.37
CA HIS A 201 4.10 18.29 -10.79
C HIS A 201 4.17 18.01 -9.29
N THR A 202 4.98 17.05 -8.88
CA THR A 202 5.19 16.69 -7.47
C THR A 202 5.65 17.90 -6.65
N TYR A 203 6.61 18.67 -7.16
CA TYR A 203 7.09 19.87 -6.49
C TYR A 203 6.04 20.98 -6.44
N ALA A 204 5.25 21.18 -7.51
CA ALA A 204 4.18 22.18 -7.50
C ALA A 204 3.09 21.86 -6.45
N VAL A 205 2.77 20.57 -6.22
CA VAL A 205 1.87 20.16 -5.12
C VAL A 205 2.50 20.48 -3.76
N LEU A 206 3.78 20.17 -3.59
CA LEU A 206 4.53 20.47 -2.37
C LEU A 206 4.57 21.98 -2.10
N GLU A 207 4.83 22.80 -3.11
CA GLU A 207 4.87 24.26 -3.00
C GLU A 207 3.52 24.82 -2.57
N TYR A 208 2.43 24.35 -3.18
CA TYR A 208 1.08 24.74 -2.77
C TYR A 208 0.83 24.39 -1.29
N ILE A 209 1.19 23.18 -0.85
CA ILE A 209 1.06 22.76 0.55
C ILE A 209 1.88 23.68 1.47
N ASN A 210 3.13 23.99 1.11
CA ASN A 210 4.01 24.84 1.92
C ASN A 210 3.46 26.26 2.11
N VAL A 211 2.75 26.78 1.11
CA VAL A 211 2.20 28.15 1.14
C VAL A 211 0.82 28.20 1.79
N CYS A 212 -0.04 27.21 1.53
CA CYS A 212 -1.47 27.29 1.82
C CYS A 212 -1.93 26.41 2.99
N TYR A 213 -1.14 25.43 3.44
CA TYR A 213 -1.57 24.50 4.48
C TYR A 213 -1.31 25.08 5.89
N GLU A 214 -2.39 25.35 6.63
CA GLU A 214 -2.33 25.91 7.99
C GLU A 214 -2.59 24.87 9.09
N GLY A 215 -2.70 23.58 8.74
CA GLY A 215 -2.97 22.49 9.69
C GLY A 215 -1.73 21.99 10.44
N GLU A 216 -1.95 21.21 11.50
CA GLU A 216 -0.87 20.67 12.36
C GLU A 216 -0.03 19.56 11.69
N ASP A 217 -0.55 18.96 10.61
CA ASP A 217 0.05 17.80 9.94
C ASP A 217 0.90 18.16 8.72
N LEU A 218 1.55 19.33 8.73
CA LEU A 218 2.30 19.85 7.56
C LEU A 218 3.31 18.84 7.02
N LEU A 219 4.14 18.24 7.87
CA LEU A 219 5.14 17.26 7.44
C LEU A 219 4.49 16.02 6.79
N ALA A 220 3.34 15.58 7.29
CA ALA A 220 2.63 14.44 6.69
C ALA A 220 2.08 14.81 5.29
N MET A 221 1.56 16.03 5.12
CA MET A 221 1.10 16.54 3.83
C MET A 221 2.24 16.68 2.82
N GLN A 222 3.38 17.24 3.25
CA GLN A 222 4.60 17.36 2.44
C GLN A 222 5.11 16.00 1.96
N LEU A 223 5.20 15.02 2.87
CA LEU A 223 5.61 13.67 2.51
C LEU A 223 4.58 12.99 1.59
N ALA A 224 3.29 13.19 1.83
CA ALA A 224 2.25 12.70 0.91
C ALA A 224 2.41 13.31 -0.48
N ALA A 225 2.76 14.59 -0.60
CA ALA A 225 3.03 15.24 -1.87
C ALA A 225 4.16 14.55 -2.63
N LEU A 226 5.30 14.27 -1.96
CA LEU A 226 6.43 13.59 -2.58
C LEU A 226 6.08 12.20 -3.13
N PHE A 227 5.16 11.48 -2.47
CA PHE A 227 4.87 10.09 -2.79
C PHE A 227 3.62 9.85 -3.62
N HIS A 228 2.62 10.75 -3.63
CA HIS A 228 1.26 10.43 -4.13
C HIS A 228 1.27 9.78 -5.52
N ASP A 229 2.11 10.31 -6.42
CA ASP A 229 2.26 9.85 -7.79
C ASP A 229 3.57 9.08 -8.09
N ALA A 230 4.39 8.77 -7.08
CA ALA A 230 5.66 8.08 -7.26
C ALA A 230 5.53 6.69 -7.94
N GLY A 231 4.35 6.07 -7.85
CA GLY A 231 4.01 4.82 -8.53
C GLY A 231 3.69 4.94 -10.03
N LYS A 232 3.56 6.15 -10.60
CA LYS A 232 3.21 6.34 -12.02
C LYS A 232 4.18 5.64 -12.98
N PRO A 233 5.51 5.77 -12.85
CA PRO A 233 6.46 5.08 -13.74
C PRO A 233 6.26 3.56 -13.80
N PHE A 234 5.95 2.94 -12.66
CA PHE A 234 5.66 1.51 -12.56
C PHE A 234 4.32 1.13 -13.24
N CYS A 235 3.35 2.03 -13.24
CA CYS A 235 1.99 1.78 -13.69
C CYS A 235 1.73 2.13 -15.15
N LYS A 236 2.68 2.75 -15.87
CA LYS A 236 2.53 3.24 -17.25
C LYS A 236 2.07 2.13 -18.20
N VAL A 237 0.90 2.30 -18.82
CA VAL A 237 0.35 1.38 -19.82
C VAL A 237 -0.30 2.18 -20.95
N TRP A 238 0.12 1.92 -22.20
CA TRP A 238 -0.50 2.49 -23.40
C TRP A 238 -1.95 2.00 -23.54
N LYS A 239 -2.88 2.94 -23.81
CA LYS A 239 -4.29 2.62 -24.07
C LYS A 239 -4.63 2.93 -25.52
N GLU A 240 -4.57 1.91 -26.37
CA GLU A 240 -4.86 2.03 -27.81
C GLU A 240 -6.20 2.72 -28.09
N ASN A 241 -7.23 2.42 -27.31
CA ASN A 241 -8.57 3.00 -27.46
C ASN A 241 -8.68 4.46 -27.02
N ARG A 242 -7.69 5.01 -26.32
CA ARG A 242 -7.67 6.39 -25.81
C ARG A 242 -6.59 7.24 -26.47
N GLY A 243 -5.56 6.61 -27.04
CA GLY A 243 -4.43 7.31 -27.69
C GLY A 243 -3.45 7.96 -26.72
N TYR A 244 -3.44 7.56 -25.44
CA TYR A 244 -2.52 8.08 -24.42
C TYR A 244 -2.19 7.04 -23.34
N TYR A 245 -1.17 7.31 -22.52
CA TYR A 245 -0.75 6.43 -21.42
C TYR A 245 -1.64 6.58 -20.17
N SER A 246 -1.94 5.45 -19.54
CA SER A 246 -2.69 5.37 -18.28
C SER A 246 -1.84 4.83 -17.13
N TYR A 247 -2.21 5.22 -15.91
CA TYR A 247 -1.47 4.93 -14.68
C TYR A 247 -2.32 4.19 -13.64
N PHE A 248 -3.31 3.40 -14.05
CA PHE A 248 -4.24 2.73 -13.12
C PHE A 248 -3.52 2.01 -11.97
N GLY A 249 -3.91 2.29 -10.72
CA GLY A 249 -3.37 1.63 -9.51
C GLY A 249 -2.02 2.18 -9.03
N HIS A 250 -1.59 3.35 -9.53
CA HIS A 250 -0.36 3.99 -9.04
C HIS A 250 -0.47 4.40 -7.58
N GLU A 251 -1.64 4.84 -7.11
CA GLU A 251 -1.91 5.19 -5.72
C GLU A 251 -1.59 4.05 -4.74
N HIS A 252 -1.81 2.80 -5.15
CA HIS A 252 -1.49 1.61 -4.37
C HIS A 252 0.01 1.30 -4.35
N VAL A 253 0.68 1.52 -5.47
CA VAL A 253 2.14 1.32 -5.59
C VAL A 253 2.87 2.42 -4.83
N SER A 254 2.45 3.68 -5.00
CA SER A 254 2.89 4.85 -4.24
C SER A 254 2.75 4.63 -2.74
N ALA A 255 1.61 4.13 -2.28
CA ALA A 255 1.37 3.85 -0.86
C ALA A 255 2.33 2.80 -0.29
N ALA A 256 2.60 1.73 -1.04
CA ALA A 256 3.56 0.70 -0.63
C ALA A 256 5.00 1.24 -0.62
N MET A 257 5.37 2.09 -1.59
CA MET A 257 6.67 2.78 -1.63
C MET A 257 6.83 3.71 -0.44
N ALA A 258 5.84 4.58 -0.18
CA ALA A 258 5.83 5.49 0.97
C ALA A 258 5.99 4.72 2.28
N CYS A 259 5.23 3.65 2.48
CA CYS A 259 5.34 2.82 3.68
C CYS A 259 6.76 2.23 3.86
N HIS A 260 7.37 1.74 2.78
CA HIS A 260 8.72 1.18 2.84
C HIS A 260 9.76 2.26 3.16
N VAL A 261 9.74 3.37 2.42
CA VAL A 261 10.75 4.43 2.54
C VAL A 261 10.65 5.11 3.91
N LEU A 262 9.45 5.47 4.36
CA LEU A 262 9.29 6.09 5.67
C LEU A 262 9.67 5.15 6.82
N LYS A 263 9.50 3.84 6.64
CA LYS A 263 9.95 2.85 7.63
C LYS A 263 11.48 2.77 7.72
N GLU A 264 12.17 2.82 6.59
CA GLU A 264 13.65 2.89 6.53
C GLU A 264 14.18 4.19 7.13
N LEU A 265 13.48 5.30 6.89
CA LEU A 265 13.80 6.60 7.48
C LEU A 265 13.52 6.68 9.00
N GLY A 266 12.99 5.62 9.61
CA GLY A 266 12.80 5.55 11.06
C GLY A 266 11.62 6.36 11.58
N TYR A 267 10.62 6.67 10.75
CA TYR A 267 9.36 7.24 11.24
C TYR A 267 8.58 6.20 12.05
N ASP A 268 7.80 6.67 13.03
CA ASP A 268 6.92 5.80 13.81
C ASP A 268 5.73 5.31 12.97
N GLN A 269 5.09 4.23 13.43
CA GLN A 269 4.06 3.57 12.65
C GLN A 269 2.83 4.46 12.42
N ASP A 270 2.39 5.21 13.42
CA ASP A 270 1.15 5.98 13.33
C ASP A 270 1.32 7.13 12.33
N PHE A 271 2.49 7.79 12.36
CA PHE A 271 2.86 8.78 11.37
C PHE A 271 2.94 8.19 9.95
N ILE A 272 3.59 7.02 9.79
CA ILE A 272 3.66 6.33 8.49
C ILE A 272 2.25 6.04 7.94
N LEU A 273 1.37 5.50 8.79
CA LEU A 273 0.00 5.18 8.39
C LEU A 273 -0.78 6.43 7.99
N LYS A 274 -0.59 7.57 8.67
CA LYS A 274 -1.20 8.84 8.26
C LYS A 274 -0.80 9.24 6.84
N VAL A 275 0.49 9.26 6.53
CA VAL A 275 1.00 9.60 5.17
C VAL A 275 0.51 8.59 4.13
N VAL A 276 0.61 7.30 4.42
CA VAL A 276 0.18 6.22 3.52
C VAL A 276 -1.32 6.27 3.25
N ASN A 277 -2.13 6.67 4.22
CA ASN A 277 -3.56 6.87 4.03
C ASN A 277 -3.85 8.01 3.05
N ILE A 278 -3.16 9.15 3.17
CA ILE A 278 -3.31 10.26 2.22
C ILE A 278 -2.94 9.80 0.80
N VAL A 279 -1.77 9.18 0.65
CA VAL A 279 -1.27 8.66 -0.63
C VAL A 279 -2.22 7.61 -1.23
N SER A 280 -2.71 6.66 -0.44
CA SER A 280 -3.53 5.55 -0.96
C SER A 280 -4.96 5.95 -1.36
N PHE A 281 -5.45 7.10 -0.91
CA PHE A 281 -6.79 7.60 -1.20
C PHE A 281 -6.81 8.88 -2.05
N HIS A 282 -5.66 9.41 -2.48
CA HIS A 282 -5.64 10.69 -3.23
C HIS A 282 -6.47 10.64 -4.52
N MET A 283 -6.44 9.51 -5.25
CA MET A 283 -7.31 9.31 -6.42
C MET A 283 -8.80 9.15 -6.05
N GLU A 284 -9.10 8.60 -4.88
CA GLU A 284 -10.47 8.39 -4.42
C GLU A 284 -11.16 9.72 -4.11
N ILE A 285 -10.46 10.67 -3.47
CA ILE A 285 -11.03 11.99 -3.20
C ILE A 285 -11.17 12.81 -4.50
N LEU A 286 -10.22 12.70 -5.42
CA LEU A 286 -10.22 13.45 -6.68
C LEU A 286 -11.31 13.02 -7.66
N HIS A 287 -11.65 11.73 -7.67
CA HIS A 287 -12.49 11.14 -8.72
C HIS A 287 -13.70 10.35 -8.20
N GLY A 288 -13.78 10.09 -6.90
CA GLY A 288 -14.89 9.34 -6.30
C GLY A 288 -16.14 10.17 -5.99
N GLY A 289 -16.05 11.51 -6.06
CA GLY A 289 -17.15 12.41 -5.69
C GLY A 289 -17.66 12.13 -4.27
N ASP A 290 -18.97 12.29 -4.05
CA ASP A 290 -19.59 12.06 -2.74
C ASP A 290 -19.39 10.64 -2.21
N ALA A 291 -19.38 9.64 -3.10
CA ALA A 291 -19.15 8.25 -2.71
C ALA A 291 -17.71 8.03 -2.22
N GLY A 292 -16.73 8.65 -2.88
CA GLY A 292 -15.33 8.63 -2.46
C GLY A 292 -15.12 9.33 -1.11
N ALA A 293 -15.69 10.52 -0.95
CA ALA A 293 -15.63 11.28 0.31
C ALA A 293 -16.28 10.50 1.47
N SER A 294 -17.48 9.93 1.26
CA SER A 294 -18.16 9.09 2.25
C SER A 294 -17.32 7.87 2.64
N LYS A 295 -16.69 7.21 1.67
CA LYS A 295 -15.79 6.08 1.92
C LYS A 295 -14.59 6.48 2.77
N ILE A 296 -13.96 7.63 2.48
CA ILE A 296 -12.84 8.18 3.25
C ILE A 296 -13.30 8.48 4.68
N TYR A 297 -14.41 9.19 4.87
CA TYR A 297 -14.96 9.50 6.19
C TYR A 297 -15.16 8.24 7.04
N HIS A 298 -15.80 7.21 6.49
CA HIS A 298 -16.06 5.97 7.22
C HIS A 298 -14.81 5.15 7.55
N LEU A 299 -13.76 5.25 6.73
CA LEU A 299 -12.52 4.50 6.90
C LEU A 299 -11.48 5.23 7.75
N LEU A 300 -11.44 6.56 7.68
CA LEU A 300 -10.31 7.37 8.13
C LEU A 300 -10.72 8.54 9.03
N GLY A 301 -12.01 8.83 9.17
CA GLY A 301 -12.53 9.90 10.02
C GLY A 301 -12.65 11.25 9.31
N GLU A 302 -13.19 12.22 10.04
CA GLU A 302 -13.46 13.57 9.54
C GLU A 302 -12.18 14.39 9.31
N ASP A 303 -11.22 14.31 10.23
CA ASP A 303 -9.98 15.09 10.15
C ASP A 303 -9.19 14.73 8.89
N LEU A 304 -9.03 13.43 8.63
CA LEU A 304 -8.33 13.00 7.42
C LEU A 304 -9.14 13.33 6.17
N LEU A 305 -10.48 13.26 6.19
CA LEU A 305 -11.28 13.70 5.05
C LEU A 305 -11.03 15.19 4.71
N ALA A 306 -10.96 16.07 5.71
CA ALA A 306 -10.64 17.47 5.50
C ALA A 306 -9.24 17.64 4.88
N GLN A 307 -8.25 16.90 5.35
CA GLN A 307 -6.90 16.88 4.77
C GLN A 307 -6.91 16.37 3.32
N MET A 308 -7.72 15.36 3.01
CA MET A 308 -7.88 14.85 1.64
C MET A 308 -8.49 15.88 0.70
N TYR A 309 -9.46 16.69 1.15
CA TYR A 309 -9.99 17.79 0.33
C TYR A 309 -8.92 18.83 0.01
N PHE A 310 -8.14 19.24 1.01
CA PHE A 310 -7.01 20.15 0.79
C PHE A 310 -5.98 19.54 -0.17
N PHE A 311 -5.63 18.26 0.02
CA PHE A 311 -4.67 17.59 -0.86
C PHE A 311 -5.18 17.51 -2.31
N ALA A 312 -6.48 17.24 -2.50
CA ALA A 312 -7.12 17.22 -3.81
C ALA A 312 -7.09 18.60 -4.50
N GLU A 313 -7.27 19.67 -3.73
CA GLU A 313 -7.12 21.04 -4.20
C GLU A 313 -5.68 21.31 -4.66
N ALA A 314 -4.69 20.97 -3.83
CA ALA A 314 -3.27 21.14 -4.14
C ALA A 314 -2.84 20.38 -5.42
N ASP A 315 -3.23 19.11 -5.56
CA ASP A 315 -2.99 18.30 -6.77
C ASP A 315 -3.64 18.94 -8.00
N THR A 316 -4.89 19.36 -7.89
CA THR A 316 -5.62 19.99 -9.01
C THR A 316 -4.99 21.31 -9.44
N PHE A 317 -4.54 22.14 -8.50
CA PHE A 317 -3.86 23.39 -8.78
C PHE A 317 -2.51 23.18 -9.52
N ALA A 318 -1.83 22.07 -9.23
CA ALA A 318 -0.49 21.78 -9.74
C ALA A 318 -0.43 21.17 -11.16
N LYS A 319 -1.55 20.99 -11.86
CA LYS A 319 -1.60 20.35 -13.20
C LYS A 319 -1.11 21.23 -14.35
#